data_AF-A0A3C1YEL0-F1
#
_entry.id   AF-A0A3C1YEL0-F1
#
_cell.length_a   1.000
_cell.length_b   1.000
_cell.length_c   1.000
_cell.angle_alpha   90.00
_cell.angle_beta   90.00
_cell.angle_gamma   90.00
#
_symmetry.space_group_name_H-M   'P 1'
#
loop_
_entity.id
_entity.type
_entity.pdbx_description
1 polymer ?
#
loop_
_entity_poly.entity_id
_entity_poly.type
_entity_poly.pdbx_seq_one_letter_code
_entity_poly.pdbx_strand_id
1 'polypeptide(L)'
;MHALSLIRRFRERGDKFLPEAEAKEVLEAAGIPTTRCHIVENAAQACSMAEAIGFPVVLKISSPRLLHKTEAGGVALNLQTPREL
;
A
#
# COMPACT_ATOMS: atom_id res chain seq x y z
N MET A 1 -21.01 -1.70 9.09
CA MET A 1 -21.19 -0.23 9.15
C MET A 1 -19.87 0.57 9.13
N HIS A 2 -18.70 -0.03 8.84
CA HIS A 2 -17.39 0.66 8.91
C HIS A 2 -16.82 1.12 7.54
N ALA A 3 -17.07 0.39 6.45
CA ALA A 3 -16.59 0.76 5.11
C ALA A 3 -17.22 2.06 4.56
N LEU A 4 -18.54 2.25 4.78
CA LEU A 4 -19.25 3.45 4.31
C LEU A 4 -18.77 4.73 5.01
N SER A 5 -18.38 4.66 6.28
CA SER A 5 -17.81 5.81 6.99
C SER A 5 -16.43 6.20 6.45
N LEU A 6 -15.60 5.22 6.09
CA LEU A 6 -14.30 5.47 5.45
C LEU A 6 -14.48 6.16 4.10
N ILE A 7 -15.36 5.62 3.23
CA ILE A 7 -15.66 6.23 1.93
C ILE A 7 -16.19 7.66 2.06
N ARG A 8 -17.07 7.94 3.04
CA ARG A 8 -17.59 9.30 3.28
C ARG A 8 -16.47 10.27 3.66
N ARG A 9 -15.62 9.90 4.63
CA ARG A 9 -14.45 10.69 5.04
C ARG A 9 -13.55 11.03 3.85
N PHE A 10 -13.35 10.10 2.92
CA PHE A 10 -12.53 10.35 1.74
C PHE A 10 -13.20 11.26 0.72
N ARG A 11 -14.52 11.14 0.51
CA ARG A 11 -15.27 12.06 -0.35
C ARG A 11 -15.22 13.49 0.18
N GLU A 12 -15.23 13.69 1.50
CA GLU A 12 -15.14 15.00 2.13
C GLU A 12 -13.77 15.67 1.95
N ARG A 13 -12.68 14.89 1.81
CA ARG A 13 -11.35 15.41 1.45
C ARG A 13 -11.27 15.97 0.02
N GLY A 14 -12.25 15.66 -0.83
CA GLY A 14 -12.26 16.09 -2.24
C GLY A 14 -11.30 15.29 -3.14
N ASP A 15 -10.73 14.20 -2.64
CA ASP A 15 -9.83 13.35 -3.40
C ASP A 15 -10.60 12.58 -4.49
N LYS A 16 -10.02 12.51 -5.70
CA LYS A 16 -10.60 11.73 -6.80
C LYS A 16 -10.29 10.24 -6.71
N PHE A 17 -9.23 9.87 -6.00
CA PHE A 17 -8.74 8.50 -5.89
C PHE A 17 -8.24 8.23 -4.46
N LEU A 18 -8.36 6.98 -4.03
CA LEU A 18 -7.78 6.52 -2.77
C LEU A 18 -6.34 6.03 -2.99
N PRO A 19 -5.39 6.42 -2.12
CA PRO A 19 -4.13 5.71 -1.98
C PRO A 19 -4.35 4.22 -1.70
N GLU A 20 -3.39 3.37 -2.09
CA GLU A 20 -3.54 1.90 -2.03
C GLU A 20 -3.84 1.38 -0.62
N ALA A 21 -3.19 1.92 0.42
CA ALA A 21 -3.43 1.53 1.80
C ALA A 21 -4.87 1.85 2.24
N GLU A 22 -5.33 3.08 1.97
CA GLU A 22 -6.70 3.52 2.29
C GLU A 22 -7.75 2.71 1.50
N ALA A 23 -7.47 2.38 0.23
CA ALA A 23 -8.35 1.54 -0.58
C ALA A 23 -8.49 0.13 0.00
N LYS A 24 -7.39 -0.46 0.51
CA LYS A 24 -7.41 -1.78 1.14
C LYS A 24 -8.18 -1.79 2.45
N GLU A 25 -8.04 -0.76 3.28
CA GLU A 25 -8.85 -0.62 4.51
C GLU A 25 -10.36 -0.66 4.19
N VAL A 26 -10.79 0.00 3.11
CA VAL A 26 -12.19 -0.04 2.67
C VAL A 26 -12.61 -1.45 2.23
N LEU A 27 -11.76 -2.14 1.47
CA LEU A 27 -12.03 -3.50 1.00
C LEU A 27 -12.14 -4.49 2.18
N GLU A 28 -11.20 -4.42 3.12
CA GLU A 28 -11.19 -5.27 4.31
C GLU A 28 -12.40 -4.99 5.21
N ALA A 29 -12.75 -3.72 5.41
CA ALA A 29 -13.96 -3.31 6.13
C ALA A 29 -15.26 -3.76 5.44
N ALA A 30 -15.20 -4.10 4.14
CA ALA A 30 -16.28 -4.70 3.38
C ALA A 30 -16.22 -6.25 3.33
N GLY A 31 -15.26 -6.87 4.03
CA GLY A 31 -15.09 -8.32 4.08
C GLY A 31 -14.34 -8.91 2.87
N ILE A 32 -13.70 -8.06 2.05
CA ILE A 32 -12.90 -8.49 0.90
C ILE A 32 -11.44 -8.64 1.37
N PRO A 33 -10.84 -9.84 1.33
CA PRO A 33 -9.47 -10.03 1.79
C PRO A 33 -8.47 -9.33 0.86
N THR A 34 -7.42 -8.74 1.43
CA THR A 34 -6.35 -8.09 0.68
C THR A 34 -4.97 -8.62 1.08
N THR A 35 -3.93 -8.26 0.32
CA THR A 35 -2.55 -8.62 0.68
C THR A 35 -2.07 -7.78 1.86
N ARG A 36 -1.32 -8.39 2.79
CA ARG A 36 -0.64 -7.65 3.87
C ARG A 36 0.30 -6.60 3.28
N CYS A 37 0.23 -5.37 3.75
CA CYS A 37 1.14 -4.30 3.35
C CYS A 37 1.36 -3.31 4.50
N HIS A 38 2.54 -2.70 4.53
CA HIS A 38 2.87 -1.60 5.43
C HIS A 38 3.44 -0.43 4.64
N ILE A 39 3.10 0.78 5.05
CA ILE A 39 3.78 1.99 4.59
C ILE A 39 5.08 2.12 5.37
N VAL A 40 6.17 2.36 4.66
CA VAL A 40 7.51 2.52 5.20
C VAL A 40 8.10 3.81 4.66
N GLU A 41 8.91 4.49 5.47
CA GLU A 41 9.49 5.80 5.15
C GLU A 41 10.99 5.73 4.81
N ASN A 42 11.63 4.59 5.04
CA ASN A 42 13.04 4.38 4.77
C ASN A 42 13.38 2.89 4.58
N ALA A 43 14.58 2.62 4.08
CA ALA A 43 15.06 1.26 3.77
C ALA A 43 15.11 0.34 5.00
N ALA A 44 15.49 0.86 6.19
CA ALA A 44 15.55 0.06 7.40
C ALA A 44 14.16 -0.47 7.81
N GLN A 45 13.13 0.38 7.72
CA GLN A 45 11.74 -0.03 7.93
C GLN A 45 11.28 -1.01 6.84
N ALA A 46 11.67 -0.80 5.58
CA ALA A 46 11.34 -1.72 4.48
C ALA A 46 11.87 -3.13 4.75
N CYS A 47 13.14 -3.26 5.16
CA CYS A 47 13.75 -4.54 5.52
C CYS A 47 13.02 -5.21 6.68
N SER A 48 12.79 -4.48 7.78
CA SER A 48 12.11 -5.02 8.96
C SER A 48 10.68 -5.50 8.65
N MET A 49 9.92 -4.73 7.85
CA MET A 49 8.57 -5.13 7.45
C MET A 49 8.55 -6.27 6.44
N ALA A 50 9.53 -6.33 5.53
CA ALA A 50 9.65 -7.44 4.60
C ALA A 50 9.92 -8.77 5.32
N GLU A 51 10.77 -8.76 6.36
CA GLU A 51 11.02 -9.93 7.22
C GLU A 51 9.75 -10.36 7.98
N ALA A 52 8.97 -9.40 8.48
CA ALA A 52 7.72 -9.69 9.17
C ALA A 52 6.62 -10.23 8.23
N ILE A 53 6.56 -9.74 6.99
CA ILE A 53 5.61 -10.19 5.97
C ILE A 53 6.02 -11.56 5.40
N GLY A 54 7.32 -11.81 5.27
CA GLY A 54 7.90 -12.97 4.60
C GLY A 54 8.19 -12.71 3.12
N PHE A 55 9.37 -13.11 2.68
CA PHE A 55 9.79 -13.03 1.27
C PHE A 55 9.15 -14.15 0.41
N PRO A 56 8.96 -13.94 -0.90
CA PRO A 56 9.26 -12.72 -1.63
C PRO A 56 8.24 -11.60 -1.41
N VAL A 57 8.70 -10.34 -1.47
CA VAL A 57 7.87 -9.15 -1.31
C VAL A 57 7.83 -8.28 -2.56
N VAL A 58 6.91 -7.31 -2.56
CA VAL A 58 6.78 -6.26 -3.57
C VAL A 58 6.95 -4.91 -2.87
N LEU A 59 7.84 -4.06 -3.39
CA LEU A 59 8.00 -2.68 -2.95
C LEU A 59 7.36 -1.74 -3.97
N LYS A 60 6.54 -0.80 -3.51
CA LYS A 60 5.88 0.18 -4.38
C LYS A 60 6.00 1.57 -3.77
N ILE A 61 6.22 2.57 -4.63
CA ILE A 61 6.13 3.98 -4.24
C ILE A 61 4.71 4.27 -3.75
N SER A 62 4.59 4.85 -2.55
CA SER A 62 3.34 5.38 -2.02
C SER A 62 3.38 6.90 -2.11
N SER A 63 2.70 7.47 -3.10
CA SER A 63 2.58 8.91 -3.26
C SER A 63 1.23 9.29 -3.85
N PRO A 64 0.51 10.26 -3.27
CA PRO A 64 -0.76 10.74 -3.81
C PRO A 64 -0.60 11.41 -5.19
N ARG A 65 0.62 11.80 -5.56
CA ARG A 65 0.93 12.40 -6.88
C ARG A 65 1.23 11.36 -7.96
N LEU A 66 1.36 10.08 -7.60
CA LEU A 66 1.77 9.02 -8.52
C LEU A 66 0.80 7.85 -8.50
N LEU A 67 -0.30 7.99 -9.26
CA LEU A 67 -1.30 6.94 -9.39
C LEU A 67 -0.78 5.76 -10.23
N HIS A 68 -0.11 6.05 -11.34
CA HIS A 68 0.45 5.05 -12.26
C HIS A 68 1.90 4.70 -11.89
N LYS A 69 2.06 3.93 -10.81
CA LYS A 69 3.38 3.60 -10.21
C LYS A 69 4.32 2.86 -11.18
N THR A 70 3.79 1.91 -11.96
CA THR A 70 4.59 1.09 -12.87
C THR A 70 5.26 1.92 -13.97
N GLU A 71 4.54 2.87 -14.57
CA GLU A 71 5.06 3.71 -15.66
C GLU A 71 6.21 4.61 -15.19
N ALA A 72 6.22 4.95 -13.91
CA ALA A 72 7.32 5.71 -13.29
C ALA A 72 8.43 4.82 -12.69
N GLY A 73 8.42 3.51 -12.94
CA GLY A 73 9.38 2.57 -12.34
C GLY A 73 9.23 2.43 -10.82
N GLY A 74 8.13 2.89 -10.25
CA GLY A 74 7.85 2.89 -8.81
C GLY A 74 7.34 1.57 -8.26
N VAL A 75 7.59 0.45 -8.95
CA VAL A 75 7.19 -0.91 -8.55
C VAL A 75 8.36 -1.85 -8.76
N ALA A 76 8.84 -2.46 -7.68
CA ALA A 76 9.83 -3.52 -7.69
C ALA A 76 9.17 -4.83 -7.23
N LEU A 77 9.21 -5.85 -8.07
CA LEU A 77 8.55 -7.13 -7.86
C LEU A 77 9.55 -8.21 -7.47
N ASN A 78 9.05 -9.25 -6.79
CA ASN A 78 9.80 -10.49 -6.53
C ASN A 78 11.13 -10.26 -5.79
N LEU A 79 11.15 -9.32 -4.85
CA LEU A 79 12.30 -9.08 -3.99
C LEU A 79 12.41 -10.26 -3.01
N GLN A 80 13.53 -10.96 -3.05
CA GLN A 80 13.82 -12.19 -2.33
C GLN A 80 14.60 -11.94 -1.04
N THR A 81 15.35 -10.83 -0.97
CA THR A 81 16.27 -10.56 0.13
C THR A 81 16.24 -9.10 0.60
N PRO A 82 16.65 -8.83 1.86
CA PRO A 82 16.79 -7.46 2.36
C PRO A 82 17.72 -6.56 1.54
N ARG A 83 18.69 -7.14 0.81
CA ARG A 83 19.65 -6.38 -0.01
C ARG A 83 19.02 -5.76 -1.26
N GLU A 84 17.88 -6.28 -1.69
CA GLU A 84 17.17 -5.80 -2.88
C GLU A 84 16.16 -4.69 -2.56
N LEU A 85 16.04 -4.29 -1.29
CA LEU A 85 15.21 -3.19 -0.79
C LEU A 85 16.03 -1.90 -0.63
#